data_AF-A0A1H3VVH8-F1
#
_entry.id   AF-A0A1H3VVH8-F1
#
_cell.length_a   1.000
_cell.length_b   1.000
_cell.length_c   1.000
_cell.angle_alpha   90.00
_cell.angle_beta   90.00
_cell.angle_gamma   90.00
#
_symmetry.space_group_name_H-M   'P 1'
#
loop_
_entity.id
_entity.type
_entity.pdbx_description
1 polymer ?
#
loop_
_entity_poly.entity_id
_entity_poly.type
_entity_poly.pdbx_seq_one_letter_code
_entity_poly.pdbx_strand_id
1 'polypeptide(L)'
;MRRPLAGPLRDGLRYASAAPAVGVSLLGSPMSESYWRFVEPIWHTVSIYDGGEVFLQEFRKATEKQRHLYATHWAQSEIMNGGLGQFFSNSTGVLAPEAVEGFKAIGMPNCASSLLGAMELFGNEYPRDRDTRDQLLEDFFDKYGDEENPMDVYEVAIAEELEEESGGFEVAANNYANQG
;
A
#
# COMPACT_ATOMS: atom_id res chain seq x y z
N MET A 1 9.03 -40.97 -22.47
CA MET A 1 8.85 -41.02 -21.00
C MET A 1 8.03 -39.80 -20.60
N ARG A 2 6.92 -40.00 -19.87
CA ARG A 2 6.03 -38.93 -19.39
C ARG A 2 5.93 -38.99 -17.86
N ARG A 3 5.82 -37.78 -17.29
CA ARG A 3 5.39 -37.34 -15.94
C ARG A 3 6.48 -37.00 -14.91
N PRO A 4 6.21 -36.07 -13.95
CA PRO A 4 4.92 -35.38 -13.71
C PRO A 4 4.96 -33.84 -13.67
N LEU A 5 3.75 -33.30 -13.86
CA LEU A 5 3.29 -31.95 -13.55
C LEU A 5 3.43 -31.68 -12.05
N ALA A 6 4.04 -30.56 -11.67
CA ALA A 6 3.91 -30.00 -10.34
C ALA A 6 2.55 -29.29 -10.25
N GLY A 7 1.70 -29.77 -9.35
CA GLY A 7 0.49 -29.07 -8.93
C GLY A 7 0.81 -27.92 -7.96
N PRO A 8 -0.17 -27.06 -7.65
CA PRO A 8 0.06 -25.79 -6.99
C PRO A 8 0.45 -25.99 -5.53
N LEU A 9 1.51 -25.30 -5.10
CA LEU A 9 1.90 -25.17 -3.71
C LEU A 9 0.85 -24.32 -3.00
N ARG A 10 -0.10 -24.99 -2.34
CA ARG A 10 -0.84 -24.44 -1.21
C ARG A 10 0.12 -24.42 -0.02
N ASP A 11 0.77 -23.28 0.22
CA ASP A 11 1.43 -23.05 1.50
C ASP A 11 0.78 -21.87 2.22
N GLY A 12 0.23 -22.21 3.39
CA GLY A 12 -0.36 -21.26 4.32
C GLY A 12 0.71 -20.35 4.90
N LEU A 13 0.92 -19.20 4.27
CA LEU A 13 1.58 -18.08 4.92
C LEU A 13 0.71 -17.64 6.09
N ARG A 14 1.22 -17.89 7.29
CA ARG A 14 0.90 -17.11 8.48
C ARG A 14 1.26 -15.67 8.15
N TYR A 15 0.25 -14.88 7.80
CA TYR A 15 0.41 -13.44 7.55
C TYR A 15 1.09 -12.80 8.74
N ALA A 16 2.14 -12.03 8.47
CA ALA A 16 2.84 -11.26 9.49
C ALA A 16 1.83 -10.34 10.18
N SER A 17 1.45 -10.68 11.41
CA SER A 17 0.81 -9.74 12.30
C SER A 17 1.89 -8.76 12.75
N ALA A 18 1.94 -7.59 12.11
CA ALA A 18 2.63 -6.46 12.69
C ALA A 18 1.77 -5.22 12.46
N ALA A 19 0.78 -5.05 13.34
CA ALA A 19 0.58 -3.70 13.87
C ALA A 19 1.96 -3.22 14.34
N PRO A 20 2.32 -1.94 14.12
CA PRO A 20 3.68 -1.49 14.35
C PRO A 20 4.10 -1.89 15.76
N ALA A 21 5.20 -2.63 15.87
CA ALA A 21 5.87 -2.80 17.14
C ALA A 21 6.22 -1.37 17.58
N VAL A 22 5.61 -0.93 18.69
CA VAL A 22 5.82 0.40 19.26
C VAL A 22 7.30 0.50 19.62
N GLY A 23 8.10 0.97 18.66
CA GLY A 23 9.49 1.32 18.85
C GLY A 23 9.51 2.55 19.74
N VAL A 24 9.94 2.38 20.98
CA VAL A 24 10.20 3.48 21.90
C VAL A 24 11.36 4.30 21.33
N SER A 25 11.02 5.30 20.49
CA SER A 25 11.89 6.45 20.24
C SER A 25 11.53 7.51 21.28
N LEU A 26 12.55 8.02 21.96
CA LEU A 26 12.47 8.77 23.21
C LEU A 26 11.80 10.16 23.14
N LEU A 27 11.06 10.49 22.08
CA LEU A 27 10.20 11.68 21.96
C LEU A 27 8.94 11.39 21.11
N GLY A 28 8.36 10.19 21.21
CA GLY A 28 7.14 9.82 20.48
C GLY A 28 5.93 10.67 20.89
N SER A 29 5.24 11.24 19.91
CA SER A 29 3.97 11.96 20.10
C SER A 29 3.01 11.12 20.95
N PRO A 30 2.31 11.71 21.95
CA PRO A 30 1.36 10.97 22.76
C PRO A 30 0.31 10.32 21.84
N MET A 31 -0.23 9.16 22.21
CA MET A 31 -1.24 8.43 21.42
C MET A 31 -2.42 9.30 20.94
N SER A 32 -2.74 10.38 21.68
CA SER A 32 -3.74 11.36 21.29
C SER A 32 -3.40 12.11 19.99
N GLU A 33 -2.13 12.30 19.68
CA GLU A 33 -1.62 13.00 18.49
C GLU A 33 -1.25 12.04 17.35
N SER A 34 -1.29 10.72 17.60
CA SER A 34 -0.97 9.72 16.59
C SER A 34 -2.14 9.50 15.64
N TYR A 35 -1.86 9.48 14.34
CA TYR A 35 -2.82 9.10 13.30
C TYR A 35 -3.37 7.68 13.51
N TRP A 36 -2.64 6.82 14.24
CA TRP A 36 -3.03 5.44 14.52
C TRP A 36 -4.38 5.35 15.23
N ARG A 37 -4.77 6.36 16.02
CA ARG A 37 -6.10 6.41 16.67
C ARG A 37 -7.28 6.34 15.68
N PHE A 38 -7.05 6.67 14.40
CA PHE A 38 -8.04 6.53 13.32
C PHE A 38 -7.91 5.21 12.56
N VAL A 39 -6.70 4.67 12.43
CA VAL A 39 -6.45 3.41 11.72
C VAL A 39 -6.87 2.21 12.57
N GLU A 40 -6.50 2.19 13.85
CA GLU A 40 -6.75 1.10 14.79
C GLU A 40 -8.22 0.63 14.82
N PRO A 41 -9.24 1.52 14.91
CA PRO A 41 -10.63 1.09 15.00
C PRO A 41 -11.15 0.34 13.76
N ILE A 42 -10.52 0.51 12.59
CA ILE A 42 -10.96 -0.10 11.33
C ILE A 42 -10.01 -1.20 10.83
N TRP A 43 -8.89 -1.41 11.52
CA TRP A 43 -7.82 -2.34 11.14
C TRP A 43 -8.31 -3.76 10.85
N HIS A 44 -9.28 -4.23 11.64
CA HIS A 44 -9.84 -5.58 11.50
C HIS A 44 -11.22 -5.61 10.80
N THR A 45 -11.77 -4.45 10.42
CA THR A 45 -13.09 -4.37 9.78
C THR A 45 -13.00 -4.18 8.27
N VAL A 46 -11.97 -3.49 7.80
CA VAL A 46 -11.71 -3.31 6.36
C VAL A 46 -10.86 -4.48 5.88
N SER A 47 -11.46 -5.41 5.12
CA SER A 47 -10.70 -6.52 4.53
C SER A 47 -9.99 -6.10 3.26
N ILE A 48 -8.68 -6.35 3.20
CA ILE A 48 -7.88 -6.26 1.97
C ILE A 48 -7.71 -7.64 1.30
N TYR A 49 -8.19 -8.71 1.94
CA TYR A 49 -7.93 -10.08 1.52
C TYR A 49 -9.08 -10.68 0.70
N ASP A 50 -10.31 -10.20 0.90
CA ASP A 50 -11.52 -10.78 0.31
C ASP A 50 -11.92 -10.15 -1.04
N GLY A 51 -10.95 -9.53 -1.72
CA GLY A 51 -11.11 -8.94 -3.05
C GLY A 51 -11.67 -7.52 -3.06
N GLY A 52 -11.64 -6.90 -4.26
CA GLY A 52 -11.94 -5.49 -4.46
C GLY A 52 -13.35 -5.05 -4.04
N GLU A 53 -14.37 -5.87 -4.33
CA GLU A 53 -15.76 -5.52 -3.98
C GLU A 53 -15.96 -5.50 -2.46
N VAL A 54 -15.47 -6.52 -1.74
CA VAL A 54 -15.57 -6.56 -0.27
C VAL A 54 -14.78 -5.42 0.35
N PHE A 55 -13.56 -5.18 -0.13
CA PHE A 55 -12.75 -4.03 0.28
C PHE A 55 -13.54 -2.72 0.15
N LEU A 56 -14.08 -2.41 -1.03
CA LEU A 56 -14.83 -1.17 -1.26
C LEU A 56 -16.08 -1.06 -0.39
N GLN A 57 -16.80 -2.18 -0.18
CA GLN A 57 -18.01 -2.22 0.63
C GLN A 57 -17.76 -1.95 2.12
N GLU A 58 -16.64 -2.42 2.68
CA GLU A 58 -16.25 -2.17 4.06
C GLU A 58 -15.56 -0.82 4.20
N PHE A 59 -14.65 -0.48 3.28
CA PHE A 59 -13.89 0.77 3.27
C PHE A 59 -14.82 1.98 3.28
N ARG A 60 -15.90 1.98 2.49
CA ARG A 60 -16.89 3.07 2.47
C ARG A 60 -17.63 3.31 3.79
N LYS A 61 -17.64 2.34 4.72
CA LYS A 61 -18.27 2.50 6.04
C LYS A 61 -17.41 3.30 7.01
N ALA A 62 -16.10 3.33 6.78
CA ALA A 62 -15.17 4.13 7.57
C ALA A 62 -15.35 5.62 7.25
N THR A 63 -15.01 6.49 8.21
CA THR A 63 -14.98 7.93 7.97
C THR A 63 -13.90 8.29 6.97
N GLU A 64 -14.03 9.43 6.29
CA GLU A 64 -13.05 9.88 5.31
C GLU A 64 -11.63 9.94 5.88
N LYS A 65 -11.47 10.50 7.08
CA LYS A 65 -10.17 10.60 7.76
C LYS A 65 -9.55 9.22 8.01
N GLN A 66 -10.35 8.25 8.44
CA GLN A 66 -9.88 6.87 8.63
C GLN A 66 -9.49 6.21 7.30
N ARG A 67 -10.28 6.42 6.25
CA ARG A 67 -10.01 5.86 4.91
C ARG A 67 -8.66 6.32 4.36
N HIS A 68 -8.39 7.62 4.40
CA HIS A 68 -7.14 8.18 3.90
C HIS A 68 -5.94 7.68 4.71
N LEU A 69 -6.03 7.71 6.05
CA LEU A 69 -4.95 7.26 6.93
C LEU A 69 -4.70 5.74 6.84
N TYR A 70 -5.76 4.94 6.67
CA TYR A 70 -5.64 3.49 6.52
C TYR A 70 -4.96 3.11 5.20
N ALA A 71 -5.40 3.73 4.10
CA ALA A 71 -4.87 3.42 2.77
C ALA A 71 -3.39 3.80 2.65
N THR A 72 -3.02 5.00 3.12
CA THR A 72 -1.62 5.45 3.05
C THR A 72 -0.73 4.72 4.04
N HIS A 73 -1.22 4.35 5.23
CA HIS A 73 -0.46 3.52 6.17
C HIS A 73 -0.08 2.17 5.54
N TRP A 74 -1.06 1.48 4.94
CA TRP A 74 -0.80 0.20 4.26
C TRP A 74 0.15 0.35 3.09
N ALA A 75 -0.06 1.35 2.23
CA ALA A 75 0.81 1.59 1.08
C ALA A 75 2.25 1.83 1.53
N GLN A 76 2.48 2.76 2.45
CA GLN A 76 3.83 3.06 2.92
C GLN A 76 4.47 1.84 3.62
N SER A 77 3.69 1.08 4.41
CA SER A 77 4.23 -0.06 5.15
C SER A 77 4.71 -1.17 4.22
N GLU A 78 4.03 -1.40 3.10
CA GLU A 78 4.45 -2.39 2.11
C GLU A 78 5.64 -1.89 1.29
N ILE A 79 5.54 -0.65 0.79
CA ILE A 79 6.55 -0.02 -0.05
C ILE A 79 7.88 0.08 0.70
N MET A 80 7.89 0.58 1.94
CA MET A 80 9.13 0.67 2.72
C MET A 80 9.67 -0.68 3.19
N ASN A 81 8.86 -1.74 3.16
CA ASN A 81 9.30 -3.08 3.55
C ASN A 81 9.85 -3.91 2.37
N GLY A 82 9.29 -3.75 1.18
CA GLY A 82 9.69 -4.56 0.01
C GLY A 82 9.34 -3.96 -1.35
N GLY A 83 9.05 -2.66 -1.39
CA GLY A 83 8.85 -1.92 -2.62
C GLY A 83 7.45 -1.99 -3.23
N LEU A 84 7.28 -1.31 -4.36
CA LEU A 84 6.07 -1.30 -5.17
C LEU A 84 5.72 -2.69 -5.69
N GLY A 85 6.73 -3.49 -6.06
CA GLY A 85 6.53 -4.88 -6.47
C GLY A 85 5.83 -5.71 -5.37
N GLN A 86 6.28 -5.59 -4.12
CA GLN A 86 5.61 -6.24 -2.99
C GLN A 86 4.23 -5.65 -2.73
N PHE A 87 4.10 -4.32 -2.72
CA PHE A 87 2.81 -3.66 -2.51
C PHE A 87 1.75 -4.12 -3.52
N PHE A 88 2.08 -4.16 -4.82
CA PHE A 88 1.15 -4.55 -5.87
C PHE A 88 0.86 -6.04 -5.90
N SER A 89 1.85 -6.90 -5.66
CA SER A 89 1.66 -8.36 -5.65
C SER A 89 0.92 -8.88 -4.42
N ASN A 90 1.03 -8.16 -3.30
CA ASN A 90 0.28 -8.50 -2.10
C ASN A 90 -1.21 -8.14 -2.24
N SER A 91 -2.01 -8.74 -1.36
CA SER A 91 -3.42 -8.37 -1.19
C SER A 91 -3.61 -6.87 -0.93
N THR A 92 -2.62 -6.22 -0.31
CA THR A 92 -2.55 -4.80 -0.04
C THR A 92 -2.64 -3.94 -1.31
N GLY A 93 -2.22 -4.42 -2.48
CA GLY A 93 -2.40 -3.70 -3.74
C GLY A 93 -3.86 -3.41 -4.09
N VAL A 94 -4.82 -4.10 -3.46
CA VAL A 94 -6.26 -3.86 -3.67
C VAL A 94 -6.67 -2.42 -3.39
N LEU A 95 -5.94 -1.67 -2.55
CA LEU A 95 -6.27 -0.29 -2.14
C LEU A 95 -5.44 0.79 -2.83
N ALA A 96 -4.65 0.47 -3.86
CA ALA A 96 -3.75 1.44 -4.50
C ALA A 96 -4.45 2.74 -4.97
N PRO A 97 -5.63 2.69 -5.62
CA PRO A 97 -6.36 3.92 -5.97
C PRO A 97 -6.72 4.77 -4.75
N GLU A 98 -7.12 4.17 -3.64
CA GLU A 98 -7.44 4.86 -2.40
C GLU A 98 -6.18 5.43 -1.73
N ALA A 99 -5.03 4.77 -1.86
CA ALA A 99 -3.77 5.27 -1.35
C ALA A 99 -3.31 6.53 -2.11
N VAL A 100 -3.50 6.61 -3.44
CA VAL A 100 -3.23 7.83 -4.22
C VAL A 100 -4.05 9.00 -3.70
N GLU A 101 -5.36 8.82 -3.51
CA GLU A 101 -6.23 9.88 -2.97
C GLU A 101 -5.87 10.22 -1.52
N GLY A 102 -5.52 9.22 -0.72
CA GLY A 102 -5.06 9.40 0.65
C GLY A 102 -3.77 10.22 0.74
N PHE A 103 -2.77 9.94 -0.11
CA PHE A 103 -1.51 10.68 -0.15
C PHE A 103 -1.75 12.16 -0.49
N LYS A 104 -2.61 12.44 -1.48
CA LYS A 104 -3.04 13.83 -1.77
C LYS A 104 -3.68 14.49 -0.54
N ALA A 105 -4.59 13.78 0.13
CA ALA A 105 -5.32 14.31 1.27
C ALA A 105 -4.43 14.63 2.48
N ILE A 106 -3.40 13.81 2.74
CA ILE A 106 -2.46 14.05 3.85
C ILE A 106 -1.36 15.05 3.51
N GLY A 107 -1.40 15.67 2.32
CA GLY A 107 -0.42 16.66 1.90
C GLY A 107 0.87 16.05 1.36
N MET A 108 0.79 14.88 0.73
CA MET A 108 1.91 14.20 0.06
C MET A 108 1.61 13.99 -1.45
N PRO A 109 1.42 15.07 -2.24
CA PRO A 109 1.12 14.96 -3.67
C PRO A 109 2.21 14.30 -4.52
N ASN A 110 3.47 14.32 -4.12
CA ASN A 110 4.54 13.66 -4.88
C ASN A 110 4.42 12.14 -4.71
N CYS A 111 4.29 11.63 -3.47
CA CYS A 111 3.95 10.22 -3.23
C CYS A 111 2.73 9.77 -4.03
N ALA A 112 1.69 10.60 -4.07
CA ALA A 112 0.48 10.32 -4.84
C ALA A 112 0.77 10.22 -6.36
N SER A 113 1.61 11.10 -6.89
CA SER A 113 2.01 11.12 -8.29
C SER A 113 2.86 9.90 -8.65
N SER A 114 3.83 9.54 -7.81
CA SER A 114 4.70 8.38 -8.01
C SER A 114 3.89 7.08 -7.97
N LEU A 115 3.00 6.94 -6.99
CA LEU A 115 2.13 5.77 -6.90
C LEU A 115 1.16 5.68 -8.10
N LEU A 116 0.59 6.81 -8.53
CA LEU A 116 -0.27 6.85 -9.71
C LEU A 116 0.49 6.44 -10.97
N GLY A 117 1.69 6.96 -11.19
CA GLY A 117 2.52 6.58 -12.33
C GLY A 117 2.87 5.08 -12.33
N ALA A 118 3.17 4.52 -11.17
CA ALA A 118 3.37 3.07 -11.03
C ALA A 118 2.09 2.26 -11.31
N MET A 119 0.92 2.77 -10.90
CA MET A 119 -0.38 2.14 -11.21
C MET A 119 -0.70 2.16 -12.71
N GLU A 120 -0.32 3.21 -13.44
CA GLU A 120 -0.55 3.34 -14.89
C GLU A 120 0.19 2.27 -15.72
N LEU A 121 1.22 1.62 -15.14
CA LEU A 121 1.91 0.48 -15.76
C LEU A 121 0.99 -0.75 -15.96
N PHE A 122 -0.10 -0.85 -15.18
CA PHE A 122 -1.11 -1.91 -15.32
C PHE A 122 -2.14 -1.62 -16.43
N GLY A 123 -2.07 -0.44 -17.07
CA GLY A 123 -2.97 0.01 -18.12
C GLY A 123 -3.96 1.09 -17.65
N ASN A 124 -4.97 1.35 -18.49
CA ASN A 124 -5.91 2.47 -18.27
C ASN A 124 -6.81 2.31 -17.04
N GLU A 125 -7.11 1.07 -16.65
CA GLU A 125 -7.93 0.75 -15.47
C GLU A 125 -7.12 -0.13 -14.54
N TYR A 126 -6.99 0.29 -13.28
CA TYR A 126 -6.21 -0.45 -12.30
C TYR A 126 -6.93 -1.73 -11.85
N PRO A 127 -6.32 -2.92 -12.00
CA PRO A 127 -6.95 -4.17 -11.61
C PRO A 127 -6.88 -4.39 -10.09
N ARG A 128 -8.03 -4.41 -9.42
CA ARG A 128 -8.11 -4.75 -7.98
C ARG A 128 -8.03 -6.25 -7.70
N ASP A 129 -8.31 -7.08 -8.70
CA ASP A 129 -8.13 -8.52 -8.61
C ASP A 129 -6.64 -8.84 -8.51
N ARG A 130 -6.28 -9.64 -7.50
CA ARG A 130 -4.87 -9.94 -7.21
C ARG A 130 -4.24 -10.79 -8.30
N ASP A 131 -4.90 -11.87 -8.71
CA ASP A 131 -4.37 -12.78 -9.73
C ASP A 131 -4.14 -12.04 -11.06
N THR A 132 -5.03 -11.10 -11.40
CA THR A 132 -4.87 -10.22 -12.56
C THR A 132 -3.64 -9.31 -12.41
N ARG A 133 -3.41 -8.70 -11.24
CA ARG A 133 -2.20 -7.90 -11.00
C ARG A 133 -0.93 -8.75 -11.07
N ASP A 134 -0.94 -9.91 -10.43
CA ASP A 134 0.22 -10.81 -10.39
C ASP A 134 0.62 -11.23 -11.80
N GLN A 135 -0.35 -11.60 -12.65
CA GLN A 135 -0.06 -11.91 -14.05
C GLN A 135 0.50 -10.72 -14.83
N LEU A 136 -0.06 -9.52 -14.64
CA LEU A 136 0.43 -8.31 -15.32
C LEU A 136 1.84 -7.93 -14.85
N LEU A 137 2.15 -8.13 -13.57
CA LEU A 137 3.50 -7.94 -13.02
C LEU A 137 4.47 -8.94 -13.65
N GLU A 138 4.12 -10.23 -13.68
CA GLU A 138 4.95 -11.26 -14.32
C GLU A 138 5.23 -10.93 -15.79
N ASP A 139 4.19 -10.61 -16.58
CA ASP A 139 4.33 -10.24 -17.98
C ASP A 139 5.21 -9.00 -18.17
N PHE A 140 5.12 -8.05 -17.24
CA PHE A 140 5.91 -6.83 -17.25
C PHE A 140 7.38 -7.10 -16.92
N PHE A 141 7.69 -7.89 -15.88
CA PHE A 141 9.06 -8.29 -15.56
C PHE A 141 9.69 -9.14 -16.66
N ASP A 142 8.93 -10.05 -17.28
CA ASP A 142 9.41 -10.83 -18.43
C ASP A 142 9.75 -9.96 -19.64
N LYS A 143 9.03 -8.85 -19.82
CA LYS A 143 9.22 -7.92 -20.94
C LYS A 143 10.43 -6.99 -20.76
N TYR A 144 10.59 -6.42 -19.57
CA TYR A 144 11.61 -5.40 -19.32
C TYR A 144 12.89 -5.95 -18.68
N GLY A 145 12.81 -7.10 -18.00
CA GLY A 145 13.91 -7.66 -17.22
C GLY A 145 14.27 -6.78 -16.01
N ASP A 146 15.38 -7.13 -15.36
CA ASP A 146 15.84 -6.47 -14.12
C ASP A 146 16.65 -5.18 -14.34
N GLU A 147 17.08 -4.88 -15.57
CA GLU A 147 18.03 -3.78 -15.84
C GLU A 147 17.37 -2.48 -16.32
N GLU A 148 16.19 -2.55 -16.95
CA GLU A 148 15.48 -1.38 -17.50
C GLU A 148 13.98 -1.43 -17.17
N ASN A 149 13.68 -1.64 -15.88
CA ASN A 149 12.30 -1.71 -15.41
C ASN A 149 11.69 -0.29 -15.25
N PRO A 150 10.63 0.07 -16.01
CA PRO A 150 9.96 1.37 -15.85
C PRO A 150 9.42 1.65 -14.43
N MET A 151 9.17 0.63 -13.63
CA MET A 151 8.72 0.75 -12.24
C MET A 151 9.82 1.33 -11.34
N ASP A 152 11.10 1.11 -11.64
CA ASP A 152 12.22 1.55 -10.79
C ASP A 152 12.26 3.07 -10.60
N VAL A 153 11.82 3.82 -11.62
CA VAL A 153 11.72 5.29 -11.54
C VAL A 153 10.75 5.70 -10.43
N TYR A 154 9.63 4.99 -10.31
CA TYR A 154 8.63 5.27 -9.28
C TYR A 154 9.03 4.69 -7.93
N GLU A 155 9.69 3.52 -7.92
CA GLU A 155 10.20 2.84 -6.73
C GLU A 155 11.15 3.76 -5.95
N VAL A 156 12.15 4.32 -6.64
CA VAL A 156 13.14 5.22 -6.04
C VAL A 156 12.47 6.51 -5.58
N ALA A 157 11.63 7.10 -6.43
CA ALA A 157 10.96 8.37 -6.11
C ALA A 157 10.07 8.25 -4.88
N ILE A 158 9.18 7.25 -4.83
CA ILE A 158 8.22 7.13 -3.73
C ILE A 158 8.89 6.80 -2.40
N ALA A 159 9.99 6.03 -2.41
CA ALA A 159 10.75 5.74 -1.20
C ALA A 159 11.37 7.02 -0.60
N GLU A 160 11.98 7.88 -1.42
CA GLU A 160 12.52 9.17 -1.00
C GLU A 160 11.39 10.12 -0.53
N GLU A 161 10.29 10.18 -1.28
CA GLU A 161 9.14 11.02 -0.95
C GLU A 161 8.48 10.60 0.38
N LEU A 162 8.39 9.30 0.67
CA LEU A 162 7.85 8.80 1.95
C LEU A 162 8.69 9.23 3.15
N GLU A 163 10.00 9.39 2.98
CA GLU A 163 10.92 9.84 4.03
C GLU A 163 10.97 11.38 4.16
N GLU A 164 10.89 12.11 3.05
CA GLU A 164 11.21 13.54 3.03
C GLU A 164 9.99 14.46 2.79
N GLU A 165 9.02 14.05 1.98
CA GLU A 165 7.89 14.91 1.60
C GLU A 165 7.08 15.30 2.83
N SER A 166 6.81 16.61 2.98
CA SER A 166 6.06 17.14 4.12
C SER A 166 6.65 16.78 5.50
N GLY A 167 7.98 16.52 5.54
CA GLY A 167 8.69 16.10 6.75
C GLY A 167 8.60 14.60 7.03
N GLY A 168 8.19 13.81 6.03
CA GLY A 168 8.03 12.37 6.10
C GLY A 168 6.60 11.92 6.40
N PHE A 169 6.28 10.67 6.05
CA PHE A 169 4.95 10.11 6.14
C PHE A 169 4.30 10.26 7.51
N GLU A 170 5.01 9.92 8.59
CA GLU A 170 4.45 9.96 9.94
C GLU A 170 4.07 11.40 10.36
N VAL A 171 4.89 12.38 9.99
CA VAL A 171 4.61 13.81 10.24
C VAL A 171 3.37 14.25 9.46
N ALA A 172 3.30 13.93 8.16
CA ALA A 172 2.16 14.26 7.30
C ALA A 172 0.85 13.62 7.81
N ALA A 173 0.88 12.33 8.14
CA ALA A 173 -0.28 11.59 8.64
C ALA A 173 -0.76 12.13 10.00
N ASN A 174 0.15 12.43 10.93
CA ASN A 174 -0.21 13.02 12.23
C ASN A 174 -0.80 14.43 12.07
N ASN A 175 -0.20 15.26 11.20
CA ASN A 175 -0.73 16.58 10.89
C ASN A 175 -2.16 16.49 10.35
N TYR A 176 -2.42 15.59 9.40
CA TYR A 176 -3.77 15.35 8.87
C TYR A 176 -4.75 14.83 9.93
N ALA A 177 -4.31 13.91 10.79
CA ALA A 177 -5.11 13.37 11.89
C ALA A 177 -5.56 14.43 12.90
N ASN A 178 -4.78 15.52 13.04
CA ASN A 178 -5.01 16.61 13.97
C ASN A 178 -5.70 17.84 13.34
N GLN A 179 -5.94 17.82 12.02
CA GLN A 179 -6.83 18.80 11.39
C GLN A 179 -8.27 18.56 11.88
N GLY A 180 -9.03 19.64 12.09
CA GLY A 180 -10.42 19.61 12.57
C GLY A 180 -11.34 18.84 11.63
#